data_AF-A0A1M5PXM1-F1
#
_entry.id   AF-A0A1M5PXM1-F1
#
_cell.length_a   1.000
_cell.length_b   1.000
_cell.length_c   1.000
_cell.angle_alpha   90.00
_cell.angle_beta   90.00
_cell.angle_gamma   90.00
#
_symmetry.space_group_name_H-M   'P 1'
#
loop_
_entity.id
_entity.type
_entity.pdbx_description
1 polymer ?
#
loop_
_entity_poly.entity_id
_entity_poly.type
_entity_poly.pdbx_seq_one_letter_code
_entity_poly.pdbx_strand_id
1 'polypeptide(L)'
;MARILAERFGTYVYDGDRAELGWVARCTPDRHPYLCAMARLADEQRSQLTPEDQFNGMASLHGETVEFLVEDLLALPADRLVLVDYFGIAPRDLAPLLTWREQAVFVLPTPEFRRRVLGIRFADPDRARVNWGDGDHTRAFANRLARDELWDAELRRQAAAADLPVLAVDGTRDAAELADDLARRFRLVDDRNGQGV
;
A
#
# COMPACT_ATOMS: atom_id res chain seq x y z
N MET A 1 8.52 -6.11 -5.51
CA MET A 1 9.76 -5.70 -4.83
C MET A 1 9.85 -6.33 -3.45
N ALA A 2 8.87 -6.15 -2.55
CA ALA A 2 8.92 -6.74 -1.19
C ALA A 2 9.19 -8.25 -1.18
N ARG A 3 8.50 -9.03 -2.02
CA ARG A 3 8.76 -10.48 -2.17
C ARG A 3 10.18 -10.81 -2.62
N ILE A 4 10.72 -10.08 -3.61
CA ILE A 4 12.11 -10.24 -4.08
C ILE A 4 13.10 -9.99 -2.93
N LEU A 5 12.88 -8.94 -2.14
CA LEU A 5 13.70 -8.63 -0.98
C LEU A 5 13.60 -9.73 0.09
N ALA A 6 12.39 -10.21 0.38
CA ALA A 6 12.17 -11.26 1.37
C ALA A 6 12.83 -12.59 0.99
N GLU A 7 12.66 -13.02 -0.25
CA GLU A 7 13.31 -14.23 -0.76
C GLU A 7 14.84 -14.13 -0.69
N ARG A 8 15.40 -12.94 -0.96
CA ARG A 8 16.86 -12.75 -0.98
C ARG A 8 17.48 -12.60 0.41
N PHE A 9 16.82 -11.87 1.30
CA PHE A 9 17.37 -11.47 2.60
C PHE A 9 16.74 -12.21 3.79
N GLY A 10 15.95 -13.27 3.54
CA GLY A 10 15.35 -14.07 4.61
C GLY A 10 14.34 -13.33 5.48
N THR A 11 13.78 -12.21 4.99
CA THR A 11 12.89 -11.35 5.77
C THR A 11 11.43 -11.79 5.69
N TYR A 12 10.64 -11.43 6.70
CA TYR A 12 9.20 -11.68 6.68
C TYR A 12 8.48 -10.52 5.98
N VAL A 13 7.62 -10.82 5.00
CA VAL A 13 6.75 -9.80 4.39
C VAL A 13 5.45 -9.69 5.18
N TYR A 14 5.21 -8.51 5.73
CA TYR A 14 3.90 -8.11 6.20
C TYR A 14 3.12 -7.49 5.03
N ASP A 15 2.09 -8.19 4.57
CA ASP A 15 1.19 -7.76 3.50
C ASP A 15 0.01 -6.98 4.12
N GLY A 16 0.11 -5.65 4.10
CA GLY A 16 -0.88 -4.78 4.74
C GLY A 16 -2.22 -4.79 4.02
N ASP A 17 -2.23 -4.95 2.69
CA ASP A 17 -3.48 -5.03 1.91
C ASP A 17 -4.28 -6.28 2.32
N ARG A 18 -3.58 -7.40 2.59
CA ARG A 18 -4.21 -8.60 3.14
C ARG A 18 -4.63 -8.43 4.59
N ALA A 19 -3.83 -7.75 5.41
CA ALA A 19 -4.14 -7.52 6.82
C ALA A 19 -5.39 -6.64 7.01
N GLU A 20 -5.60 -5.66 6.13
CA GLU A 20 -6.74 -4.74 6.17
C GLU A 20 -8.09 -5.47 6.13
N LEU A 21 -8.18 -6.64 5.48
CA LEU A 21 -9.37 -7.50 5.51
C LEU A 21 -9.74 -7.93 6.94
N GLY A 22 -8.74 -8.19 7.78
CA GLY A 22 -8.94 -8.55 9.19
C GLY A 22 -9.28 -7.35 10.08
N TRP A 23 -8.87 -6.15 9.69
CA TRP A 23 -9.10 -4.93 10.47
C TRP A 23 -10.57 -4.52 10.50
N VAL A 24 -11.32 -4.83 9.43
CA VAL A 24 -12.77 -4.61 9.37
C VAL A 24 -13.50 -5.26 10.57
N ALA A 25 -13.05 -6.44 11.01
CA ALA A 25 -13.64 -7.12 12.17
C ALA A 25 -13.31 -6.45 13.51
N ARG A 26 -12.26 -5.63 13.57
CA ARG A 26 -11.82 -4.87 14.75
C ARG A 26 -12.24 -3.40 14.73
N CYS A 27 -12.72 -2.89 13.60
CA CYS A 27 -13.10 -1.48 13.46
C CYS A 27 -14.30 -1.15 14.36
N THR A 28 -14.34 0.09 14.84
CA THR A 28 -15.45 0.64 15.63
C THR A 28 -15.84 1.99 15.07
N PRO A 29 -17.13 2.37 15.02
CA PRO A 29 -17.54 3.66 14.47
C PRO A 29 -16.93 4.88 15.19
N ASP A 30 -16.64 4.75 16.48
CA ASP A 30 -16.10 5.86 17.28
C ASP A 30 -14.63 6.15 16.98
N ARG A 31 -13.84 5.11 16.65
CA ARG A 31 -12.39 5.23 16.40
C ARG A 31 -12.04 5.16 14.91
N HIS A 32 -12.87 4.46 14.15
CA HIS A 32 -12.66 4.14 12.74
C HIS A 32 -13.92 4.46 11.90
N PRO A 33 -14.50 5.67 12.00
CA PRO A 33 -15.72 6.02 11.28
C PRO A 33 -15.62 5.80 9.76
N TYR A 34 -14.49 6.10 9.13
CA TYR A 34 -14.33 5.97 7.68
C TYR A 34 -14.18 4.52 7.24
N LEU A 35 -13.35 3.72 7.93
CA LEU A 35 -13.19 2.30 7.65
C LEU A 35 -14.52 1.57 7.84
N CYS A 36 -15.21 1.80 8.95
CA CYS A 36 -16.48 1.15 9.21
C CYS A 36 -17.59 1.62 8.25
N ALA A 37 -17.60 2.87 7.80
CA ALA A 37 -18.55 3.35 6.80
C ALA A 37 -18.32 2.65 5.45
N MET A 38 -17.08 2.61 4.95
CA MET A 38 -16.73 1.98 3.68
C MET A 38 -16.94 0.46 3.68
N ALA A 39 -16.67 -0.19 4.81
CA ALA A 39 -16.88 -1.63 4.98
C ALA A 39 -18.38 -2.03 4.98
N ARG A 40 -19.28 -1.11 5.32
CA ARG A 40 -20.73 -1.36 5.37
C ARG A 40 -21.46 -1.09 4.06
N LEU A 41 -20.81 -0.47 3.09
CA LEU A 41 -21.41 -0.23 1.78
C LEU A 41 -21.67 -1.56 1.07
N ALA A 42 -22.90 -1.75 0.60
CA ALA A 42 -23.21 -2.79 -0.37
C ALA A 42 -22.48 -2.54 -1.70
N ASP A 43 -22.30 -3.59 -2.50
CA ASP A 43 -21.58 -3.50 -3.78
C ASP A 43 -22.20 -2.47 -4.72
N GLU A 44 -23.55 -2.38 -4.75
CA GLU A 44 -24.26 -1.38 -5.55
C GLU A 44 -23.91 0.04 -5.10
N GLN A 45 -23.91 0.30 -3.80
CA GLN A 45 -23.58 1.62 -3.23
C GLN A 45 -22.11 1.97 -3.50
N ARG A 46 -21.22 1.00 -3.33
CA ARG A 46 -19.79 1.14 -3.60
C ARG A 46 -19.52 1.47 -5.07
N SER A 47 -20.26 0.84 -6.00
CA SER A 47 -20.15 1.10 -7.43
C SER A 47 -20.61 2.51 -7.84
N GLN A 48 -21.46 3.13 -7.02
CA GLN A 48 -22.00 4.46 -7.27
C GLN A 48 -21.07 5.60 -6.85
N LEU A 49 -20.09 5.34 -5.98
CA LEU A 49 -19.16 6.36 -5.48
C LEU A 49 -18.34 7.01 -6.61
N THR A 50 -18.22 8.33 -6.55
CA THR A 50 -17.28 9.09 -7.38
C THR A 50 -15.83 8.80 -6.94
N PRO A 51 -14.82 9.11 -7.77
CA PRO A 51 -13.42 9.04 -7.36
C PRO A 51 -13.14 9.84 -6.09
N GLU A 52 -13.74 11.02 -5.97
CA GLU A 52 -13.61 11.93 -4.84
C GLU A 52 -14.28 11.35 -3.59
N ASP A 53 -15.48 10.75 -3.71
CA ASP A 53 -16.12 10.07 -2.57
C ASP A 53 -15.25 8.90 -2.07
N GLN A 54 -14.69 8.11 -3.00
CA GLN A 54 -13.81 7.01 -2.64
C GLN A 54 -12.55 7.50 -1.93
N PHE A 55 -11.90 8.54 -2.47
CA PHE A 55 -10.71 9.14 -1.87
C PHE A 55 -11.01 9.69 -0.47
N ASN A 56 -12.06 10.50 -0.33
CA ASN A 56 -12.47 11.11 0.93
C ASN A 56 -12.94 10.06 1.96
N GLY A 57 -13.41 8.90 1.51
CA GLY A 57 -13.80 7.77 2.35
C GLY A 57 -12.64 6.86 2.79
N MET A 58 -11.42 7.04 2.27
CA MET A 58 -10.30 6.16 2.63
C MET A 58 -9.93 6.33 4.11
N ALA A 59 -10.02 5.26 4.89
CA ALA A 59 -9.56 5.20 6.29
C ALA A 59 -8.12 5.72 6.47
N SER A 60 -7.23 5.34 5.55
CA SER A 60 -5.83 5.80 5.49
C SER A 60 -5.69 7.32 5.34
N LEU A 61 -6.62 7.98 4.64
CA LEU A 61 -6.60 9.44 4.49
C LEU A 61 -6.83 10.15 5.82
N HIS A 62 -7.46 9.47 6.78
CA HIS A 62 -7.80 9.97 8.10
C HIS A 62 -6.94 9.37 9.22
N GLY A 63 -5.93 8.57 8.87
CA GLY A 63 -5.01 7.95 9.82
C GLY A 63 -5.59 6.76 10.59
N GLU A 64 -6.78 6.25 10.22
CA GLU A 64 -7.44 5.17 10.97
C GLU A 64 -6.75 3.80 10.84
N THR A 65 -5.87 3.64 9.86
CA THR A 65 -5.19 2.37 9.58
C THR A 65 -3.89 2.18 10.37
N VAL A 66 -3.32 3.27 10.91
CA VAL A 66 -1.98 3.24 11.54
C VAL A 66 -1.95 2.39 12.80
N GLU A 67 -3.00 2.46 13.61
CA GLU A 67 -3.08 1.72 14.86
C GLU A 67 -3.13 0.21 14.60
N PHE A 68 -3.95 -0.24 13.66
CA PHE A 68 -4.00 -1.64 13.28
C PHE A 68 -2.66 -2.16 12.76
N LEU A 69 -1.97 -1.37 11.92
CA LEU A 69 -0.64 -1.71 11.44
C LEU A 69 0.34 -1.87 12.61
N VAL A 70 0.37 -0.92 13.54
CA VAL A 70 1.26 -0.97 14.71
C VAL A 70 0.94 -2.16 15.61
N GLU A 71 -0.33 -2.40 15.92
CA GLU A 71 -0.77 -3.57 16.69
C GLU A 71 -0.29 -4.88 16.06
N ASP A 72 -0.50 -5.03 14.75
CA ASP A 72 -0.16 -6.26 14.05
C ASP A 72 1.36 -6.46 14.00
N LEU A 73 2.15 -5.41 13.77
CA LEU A 73 3.61 -5.48 13.78
C LEU A 73 4.18 -5.78 15.17
N LEU A 74 3.60 -5.22 16.24
CA LEU A 74 3.99 -5.51 17.62
C LEU A 74 3.66 -6.95 18.04
N ALA A 75 2.69 -7.59 17.39
CA ALA A 75 2.35 -8.99 17.61
C ALA A 75 3.29 -9.97 16.89
N LEU A 76 4.10 -9.50 15.93
CA LEU A 76 5.08 -10.35 15.24
C LEU A 76 6.30 -10.64 16.13
N PRO A 77 6.99 -11.78 15.90
CA PRO A 77 8.27 -12.04 16.54
C PRO A 77 9.29 -10.94 16.25
N ALA A 78 9.90 -10.39 17.32
CA ALA A 78 10.93 -9.36 17.23
C ALA A 78 12.32 -9.91 16.85
N ASP A 79 12.44 -11.22 16.60
CA ASP A 79 13.70 -11.92 16.30
C ASP A 79 14.10 -11.87 14.82
N ARG A 80 13.28 -11.25 13.97
CA ARG A 80 13.48 -11.18 12.52
C ARG A 80 13.15 -9.80 11.98
N LEU A 81 13.81 -9.45 10.88
CA LEU A 81 13.45 -8.24 10.14
C LEU A 81 12.12 -8.44 9.39
N VAL A 82 11.24 -7.44 9.49
CA VAL A 82 9.95 -7.41 8.81
C VAL A 82 9.98 -6.34 7.71
N LEU A 83 9.61 -6.72 6.49
CA LEU A 83 9.34 -5.80 5.39
C LEU A 83 7.84 -5.58 5.27
N VAL A 84 7.42 -4.33 5.45
CA VAL A 84 6.02 -3.91 5.32
C VAL A 84 5.76 -3.51 3.87
N ASP A 85 4.81 -4.19 3.22
CA ASP A 85 4.27 -3.83 1.91
C ASP A 85 2.81 -3.44 2.11
N TYR A 86 2.51 -2.13 2.07
CA TYR A 86 1.17 -1.64 2.36
C TYR A 86 0.85 -0.34 1.61
N PHE A 87 -0.32 -0.30 0.97
CA PHE A 87 -0.82 0.86 0.24
C PHE A 87 -1.40 1.95 1.16
N GLY A 88 -2.03 1.55 2.27
CA GLY A 88 -2.91 2.40 3.06
C GLY A 88 -2.27 3.09 4.25
N ILE A 89 -0.98 3.41 4.19
CA ILE A 89 -0.29 4.22 5.21
C ILE A 89 0.09 5.59 4.64
N ALA A 90 -0.21 6.67 5.35
CA ALA A 90 0.13 8.02 4.92
C ALA A 90 1.49 8.49 5.51
N PRO A 91 2.29 9.31 4.80
CA PRO A 91 3.59 9.77 5.27
C PRO A 91 3.55 10.48 6.61
N ARG A 92 2.53 11.29 6.87
CA ARG A 92 2.39 11.99 8.17
C ARG A 92 2.18 11.04 9.35
N ASP A 93 1.58 9.87 9.10
CA ASP A 93 1.25 8.87 10.12
C ASP A 93 2.43 7.91 10.31
N LEU A 94 3.21 7.64 9.26
CA LEU A 94 4.41 6.81 9.32
C LEU A 94 5.63 7.56 9.89
N ALA A 95 5.83 8.83 9.53
CA ALA A 95 7.03 9.59 9.90
C ALA A 95 7.39 9.54 11.40
N PRO A 96 6.43 9.68 12.33
CA PRO A 96 6.73 9.63 13.77
C PRO A 96 7.18 8.24 14.26
N LEU A 97 6.93 7.19 13.48
CA LEU A 97 7.28 5.80 13.83
C LEU A 97 8.66 5.40 13.31
N LEU A 98 9.28 6.21 12.46
CA LEU A 98 10.59 5.90 11.86
C LEU A 98 11.72 6.37 12.78
N THR A 99 12.69 5.49 13.02
CA THR A 99 13.96 5.84 13.67
C THR A 99 14.86 6.65 12.72
N TRP A 100 14.80 6.37 11.41
CA TRP A 100 15.43 7.18 10.37
C TRP A 100 14.64 7.14 9.06
N ARG A 101 14.71 8.22 8.27
CA ARG A 101 13.87 8.43 7.08
C ARG A 101 14.02 7.33 6.03
N GLU A 102 15.20 6.73 5.89
CA GLU A 102 15.46 5.71 4.88
C GLU A 102 14.82 4.36 5.20
N GLN A 103 14.20 4.16 6.39
CA GLN A 103 13.44 2.94 6.71
C GLN A 103 12.15 2.80 5.92
N ALA A 104 11.67 3.87 5.31
CA ALA A 104 10.46 3.88 4.49
C ALA A 104 10.75 4.43 3.10
N VAL A 105 9.90 4.06 2.14
CA VAL A 105 9.87 4.65 0.81
C VAL A 105 8.46 4.56 0.26
N PHE A 106 7.94 5.65 -0.28
CA PHE A 106 6.65 5.68 -0.93
C PHE A 106 6.86 5.41 -2.42
N VAL A 107 6.47 4.22 -2.87
CA VAL A 107 6.58 3.81 -4.27
C VAL A 107 5.35 4.26 -5.03
N LEU A 108 5.49 5.29 -5.87
CA LEU A 108 4.38 5.90 -6.58
C LEU A 108 4.52 5.68 -8.10
N PRO A 109 3.54 5.04 -8.76
CA PRO A 109 3.59 4.88 -10.20
C PRO A 109 3.43 6.23 -10.91
N THR A 110 4.02 6.37 -12.11
CA THR A 110 3.63 7.46 -13.02
C THR A 110 2.21 7.23 -13.54
N PRO A 111 1.47 8.28 -13.96
CA PRO A 111 0.12 8.12 -14.49
C PRO A 111 0.03 7.12 -15.65
N GLU A 112 1.00 7.15 -16.56
CA GLU A 112 1.07 6.26 -17.72
C GLU A 112 1.33 4.81 -17.30
N PHE A 113 2.26 4.61 -16.36
CA PHE A 113 2.55 3.28 -15.81
C PHE A 113 1.35 2.71 -15.08
N ARG A 114 0.69 3.52 -14.23
CA ARG A 114 -0.53 3.11 -13.51
C ARG A 114 -1.62 2.68 -14.47
N ARG A 115 -1.92 3.50 -15.50
CA ARG A 115 -2.93 3.19 -16.52
C ARG A 115 -2.61 1.87 -17.22
N ARG A 116 -1.36 1.67 -17.63
CA ARG A 116 -0.94 0.43 -18.31
C ARG A 116 -1.09 -0.80 -17.41
N VAL A 117 -0.57 -0.76 -16.18
CA VAL A 117 -0.59 -1.91 -15.27
C VAL A 117 -2.00 -2.23 -14.79
N LEU A 118 -2.79 -1.22 -14.42
CA LEU A 118 -4.19 -1.43 -14.06
C LEU A 118 -4.99 -1.92 -15.27
N GLY A 119 -4.74 -1.38 -16.47
CA GLY A 119 -5.41 -1.82 -17.69
C GLY A 119 -5.21 -3.33 -17.96
N ILE A 120 -4.00 -3.84 -17.76
CA ILE A 120 -3.73 -5.29 -17.85
C ILE A 120 -4.53 -6.08 -16.82
N ARG A 121 -4.65 -5.59 -15.58
CA ARG A 121 -5.40 -6.28 -14.51
C ARG A 121 -6.91 -6.28 -14.75
N PHE A 122 -7.45 -5.22 -15.34
CA PHE A 122 -8.87 -5.09 -15.68
C PHE A 122 -9.25 -5.79 -16.99
N ALA A 123 -8.28 -6.06 -17.87
CA ALA A 123 -8.52 -6.77 -19.13
C ALA A 123 -8.82 -8.26 -18.94
N ASP A 124 -8.51 -8.83 -17.77
CA ASP A 124 -8.87 -10.20 -17.37
C ASP A 124 -10.26 -10.19 -16.73
N PRO A 125 -11.32 -10.68 -17.42
CA PRO A 125 -12.70 -10.58 -16.94
C PRO A 125 -12.96 -11.40 -15.67
N ASP A 126 -12.30 -12.55 -15.52
CA ASP A 126 -12.48 -13.43 -14.35
C ASP A 126 -11.84 -12.79 -13.13
N ARG A 127 -10.61 -12.29 -13.29
CA ARG A 127 -9.94 -11.49 -12.27
C ARG A 127 -10.73 -10.20 -11.97
N ALA A 128 -11.34 -9.60 -12.98
CA ALA A 128 -12.10 -8.39 -12.80
C ALA A 128 -13.35 -8.59 -11.96
N ARG A 129 -14.11 -9.65 -12.25
CA ARG A 129 -15.27 -10.05 -11.45
C ARG A 129 -14.89 -10.36 -10.00
N VAL A 130 -13.80 -11.10 -9.78
CA VAL A 130 -13.34 -11.45 -8.42
C VAL A 130 -12.96 -10.21 -7.60
N ASN A 131 -12.33 -9.21 -8.21
CA ASN A 131 -11.82 -8.04 -7.46
C ASN A 131 -12.80 -6.85 -7.43
N TRP A 132 -13.69 -6.74 -8.40
CA TRP A 132 -14.53 -5.54 -8.61
C TRP A 132 -16.02 -5.86 -8.85
N GLY A 133 -16.43 -7.13 -8.76
CA GLY A 133 -17.82 -7.55 -8.90
C GLY A 133 -18.35 -7.54 -10.33
N ASP A 134 -19.67 -7.61 -10.48
CA ASP A 134 -20.37 -7.67 -11.79
C ASP A 134 -20.80 -6.30 -12.34
N GLY A 135 -20.31 -5.21 -11.75
CA GLY A 135 -20.65 -3.83 -12.17
C GLY A 135 -20.01 -3.38 -13.48
N ASP A 136 -20.17 -2.10 -13.83
CA ASP A 136 -19.50 -1.50 -15.00
C ASP A 136 -17.98 -1.39 -14.76
N HIS A 137 -17.24 -2.33 -15.34
CA HIS A 137 -15.78 -2.41 -15.21
C HIS A 137 -15.05 -1.22 -15.85
N THR A 138 -15.64 -0.60 -16.89
CA THR A 138 -15.04 0.59 -17.53
C THR A 138 -15.10 1.77 -16.57
N ARG A 139 -16.26 1.98 -15.95
CA ARG A 139 -16.45 2.98 -14.92
C ARG A 139 -15.58 2.69 -13.68
N ALA A 140 -15.53 1.44 -13.21
CA ALA A 140 -14.70 1.06 -12.07
C ALA A 140 -13.21 1.33 -12.34
N PHE A 141 -12.72 1.02 -13.54
CA PHE A 141 -11.36 1.32 -13.97
C PHE A 141 -11.07 2.82 -14.00
N ALA A 142 -11.95 3.62 -14.62
CA ALA A 142 -11.82 5.08 -14.66
C ALA A 142 -11.81 5.67 -13.25
N ASN A 143 -12.72 5.22 -12.39
CA ASN A 143 -12.81 5.72 -11.02
C ASN A 143 -11.58 5.33 -10.19
N ARG A 144 -11.07 4.11 -10.35
CA ARG A 144 -9.84 3.66 -9.70
C ARG A 144 -8.64 4.53 -10.08
N LEU A 145 -8.48 4.83 -11.37
CA LEU A 145 -7.39 5.68 -11.85
C LEU A 145 -7.45 7.10 -11.27
N ALA A 146 -8.61 7.72 -11.30
CA ALA A 146 -8.81 9.07 -10.78
C ALA A 146 -8.62 9.12 -9.26
N ARG A 147 -9.14 8.13 -8.51
CA ARG A 147 -8.94 8.06 -7.06
C ARG A 147 -7.46 7.87 -6.69
N ASP A 148 -6.74 7.02 -7.42
CA ASP A 148 -5.30 6.83 -7.20
C ASP A 148 -4.48 8.07 -7.54
N GLU A 149 -4.93 8.88 -8.49
CA GLU A 149 -4.28 10.16 -8.77
C GLU A 149 -4.39 11.12 -7.59
N LEU A 150 -5.56 11.20 -6.96
CA LEU A 150 -5.77 11.98 -5.73
C LEU A 150 -4.90 11.46 -4.58
N TRP A 151 -4.87 10.14 -4.39
CA TRP A 151 -4.06 9.51 -3.34
C TRP A 151 -2.57 9.75 -3.55
N ASP A 152 -2.05 9.54 -4.76
CA ASP A 152 -0.65 9.77 -5.07
C ASP A 152 -0.26 11.25 -4.92
N ALA A 153 -1.14 12.18 -5.28
CA ALA A 153 -0.90 13.61 -5.06
C ALA A 153 -0.79 13.94 -3.56
N GLU A 154 -1.67 13.37 -2.75
CA GLU A 154 -1.64 13.55 -1.30
C GLU A 154 -0.41 12.90 -0.66
N LEU A 155 -0.03 11.69 -1.08
CA LEU A 155 1.19 11.04 -0.64
C LEU A 155 2.43 11.86 -0.99
N ARG A 156 2.54 12.41 -2.21
CA ARG A 156 3.66 13.30 -2.57
C ARG A 156 3.71 14.54 -1.70
N ARG A 157 2.56 15.18 -1.46
CA ARG A 157 2.45 16.39 -0.63
C ARG A 157 2.91 16.11 0.81
N GLN A 158 2.42 15.03 1.42
CA GLN A 158 2.79 14.67 2.78
C GLN A 158 4.23 14.19 2.90
N ALA A 159 4.72 13.39 1.95
CA ALA A 159 6.10 12.91 1.96
C ALA A 159 7.09 14.08 1.82
N ALA A 160 6.80 15.05 0.96
CA ALA A 160 7.60 16.27 0.86
C ALA A 160 7.59 17.09 2.16
N ALA A 161 6.44 17.21 2.82
CA ALA A 161 6.33 17.91 4.10
C ALA A 161 7.08 17.20 5.25
N ALA A 162 7.21 15.88 5.18
CA ALA A 162 7.88 15.04 6.18
C ALA A 162 9.34 14.69 5.82
N ASP A 163 9.88 15.21 4.71
CA ASP A 163 11.20 14.85 4.17
C ASP A 163 11.40 13.33 4.00
N LEU A 164 10.33 12.64 3.58
CA LEU A 164 10.33 11.19 3.34
C LEU A 164 10.54 10.87 1.85
N PRO A 165 11.30 9.80 1.53
CA PRO A 165 11.65 9.49 0.16
C PRO A 165 10.44 8.93 -0.62
N VAL A 166 10.27 9.47 -1.82
CA VAL A 166 9.33 8.97 -2.83
C VAL A 166 10.14 8.34 -3.97
N LEU A 167 9.75 7.14 -4.39
CA LEU A 167 10.30 6.46 -5.56
C LEU A 167 9.25 6.46 -6.68
N ALA A 168 9.50 7.20 -7.76
CA ALA A 168 8.65 7.15 -8.95
C ALA A 168 8.93 5.87 -9.75
N VAL A 169 7.87 5.19 -10.21
CA VAL A 169 7.97 3.99 -11.05
C VAL A 169 7.24 4.20 -12.37
N ASP A 170 7.99 4.23 -13.46
CA ASP A 170 7.48 4.38 -14.83
C ASP A 170 7.52 3.06 -15.64
N GLY A 171 8.16 2.03 -15.07
CA GLY A 171 8.34 0.72 -15.68
C GLY A 171 9.50 0.62 -16.68
N THR A 172 10.41 1.60 -16.70
CA THR A 172 11.66 1.52 -17.48
C THR A 172 12.70 0.62 -16.81
N ARG A 173 12.71 0.59 -15.48
CA ARG A 173 13.52 -0.27 -14.63
C ARG A 173 12.72 -1.49 -14.23
N ASP A 174 13.37 -2.65 -14.23
CA ASP A 174 12.70 -3.87 -13.80
C ASP A 174 12.57 -3.93 -12.27
N ALA A 175 11.73 -4.86 -11.79
CA ALA A 175 11.44 -4.97 -10.37
C ALA A 175 12.63 -5.47 -9.52
N ALA A 176 13.60 -6.15 -10.13
CA ALA A 176 14.79 -6.64 -9.43
C ALA A 176 15.78 -5.49 -9.23
N GLU A 177 15.98 -4.64 -10.24
CA GLU A 177 16.81 -3.45 -10.16
C GLU A 177 16.27 -2.46 -9.10
N LEU A 178 14.96 -2.25 -9.07
CA LEU A 178 14.34 -1.43 -8.03
C LEU A 178 14.49 -2.07 -6.64
N ALA A 179 14.38 -3.40 -6.54
CA ALA A 179 14.63 -4.10 -5.27
C ALA A 179 16.08 -3.93 -4.79
N ASP A 180 17.06 -3.95 -5.67
CA ASP A 180 18.47 -3.71 -5.32
C ASP A 180 18.70 -2.32 -4.73
N ASP A 181 18.07 -1.28 -5.30
CA ASP A 181 18.11 0.07 -4.75
C ASP A 181 17.49 0.12 -3.35
N LEU A 182 16.34 -0.52 -3.19
CA LEU A 182 15.64 -0.58 -1.90
C LEU A 182 16.46 -1.32 -0.86
N ALA A 183 17.10 -2.43 -1.21
CA ALA A 183 17.98 -3.17 -0.30
C ALA A 183 19.13 -2.30 0.21
N ARG A 184 19.78 -1.53 -0.67
CA ARG A 184 20.84 -0.58 -0.28
C ARG A 184 20.30 0.51 0.64
N ARG A 185 19.13 1.09 0.32
CA ARG A 185 18.50 2.13 1.13
C ARG A 185 18.14 1.64 2.53
N PHE A 186 17.52 0.47 2.61
CA PHE A 186 17.12 -0.18 3.87
C PHE A 186 18.31 -0.79 4.61
N ARG A 187 19.51 -0.78 4.03
CA ARG A 187 20.74 -1.37 4.59
C ARG A 187 20.55 -2.85 4.92
N LEU A 188 19.84 -3.58 4.06
CA LEU A 188 19.67 -5.03 4.20
C LEU A 188 21.00 -5.74 3.99
N VAL A 189 21.30 -6.70 4.84
CA VAL A 189 22.51 -7.52 4.79
C VAL A 189 22.11 -8.93 4.36
N ASP A 190 22.82 -9.51 3.39
CA ASP A 190 22.50 -10.85 2.87
C ASP A 190 22.86 -11.90 3.93
N ASP A 191 21.84 -12.57 4.48
CA ASP A 191 22.00 -13.63 5.50
C ASP A 191 22.89 -14.78 5.01
N ARG A 192 23.08 -14.94 3.69
CA ARG A 192 23.94 -15.97 3.10
C ARG A 192 25.44 -15.78 3.37
N ASN A 193 25.86 -14.59 3.81
CA ASN A 193 27.26 -14.34 4.21
C ASN A 193 27.52 -14.60 5.70
N GLY A 194 26.49 -14.99 6.48
CA GLY A 194 26.58 -15.20 7.93
C GLY A 194 26.84 -16.65 8.39
N GLN A 195 26.91 -17.64 7.48
CA GLN A 195 27.18 -19.05 7.81
C GLN A 195 28.65 -19.46 7.57
N GLY A 196 29.58 -18.52 7.65
CA GLY A 196 31.01 -18.76 7.41
C GLY A 196 31.90 -18.22 8.51
N VAL A 197 31.79 -18.73 9.74
CA VAL A 197 32.87 -18.81 10.75
C VAL A 197 32.67 -20.07 11.58
#